data_AF-A0A1Q3RJE2-F1
#
_entry.id   AF-A0A1Q3RJE2-F1
#
_cell.length_a   1.000
_cell.length_b   1.000
_cell.length_c   1.000
_cell.angle_alpha   90.00
_cell.angle_beta   90.00
_cell.angle_gamma   90.00
#
_symmetry.space_group_name_H-M   'P 1'
#
loop_
_entity.id
_entity.type
_entity.pdbx_description
1 polymer ?
#
loop_
_entity_poly.entity_id
_entity_poly.type
_entity_poly.pdbx_seq_one_letter_code
_entity_poly.pdbx_strand_id
1 'polypeptide(L)'
;MKRSNDKSIIIEQLRKAEFVPYNVIGVLENRDFNVYFDDESGTVWAENEYFNYVYGDISLIKEKVASLETGFYGFSAVRGDIAEAIYRDYLLHWYEPTDRYLHMGQNFDELSMCPYELVSLSLDEAEGIDNRYEYQQEGSLEKIKDAIINRPTSAIYIDGELTSYVLVHEDNSIGYMFTLEKYRKHGLGYWVTLDILKKMQDKGSLSFVEINQKNYKSQGLAAKTGFVKDAFTPWFGIIKGRPNWFDEWQPFGQSPFMFTTLVHLRHVDQLAESNLQGIFHKIEGGYTFEICEENNKCATGTIMVDASDEAFVLKVEETTLSTYEILKVLVTYFPETQASIVLPYESELVGQIGCIVGLQDLIEKK
;
A
#
# COMPACT_ATOMS: atom_id res chain seq x y z
N MET A 1 21.40 8.10 12.76
CA MET A 1 20.81 6.88 13.36
C MET A 1 21.86 5.79 13.59
N LYS A 2 21.76 5.05 14.69
CA LYS A 2 22.60 3.88 15.02
C LYS A 2 21.72 2.65 15.20
N ARG A 3 22.25 1.45 14.90
CA ARG A 3 21.54 0.20 15.21
C ARG A 3 21.35 0.08 16.72
N SER A 4 20.14 -0.21 17.16
CA SER A 4 19.79 -0.37 18.58
C SER A 4 19.13 -1.73 18.81
N ASN A 5 19.44 -2.34 19.95
CA ASN A 5 18.83 -3.59 20.40
C ASN A 5 17.85 -3.39 21.57
N ASP A 6 17.80 -2.19 22.16
CA ASP A 6 16.91 -1.90 23.28
C ASP A 6 15.60 -1.28 22.79
N LYS A 7 14.66 -2.14 22.37
CA LYS A 7 13.35 -1.70 21.90
C LYS A 7 12.52 -1.03 22.99
N SER A 8 12.76 -1.35 24.26
CA SER A 8 11.94 -0.83 25.37
C SER A 8 12.12 0.67 25.52
N ILE A 9 13.37 1.15 25.44
CA ILE A 9 13.69 2.59 25.47
C ILE A 9 13.07 3.30 24.27
N ILE A 10 13.19 2.71 23.07
CA ILE A 10 12.62 3.27 21.83
C ILE A 10 11.11 3.42 21.97
N ILE A 11 10.41 2.34 22.36
CA ILE A 11 8.96 2.34 22.54
C ILE A 11 8.53 3.39 23.58
N GLU A 12 9.25 3.51 24.70
CA GLU A 12 8.95 4.51 25.71
C GLU A 12 9.06 5.95 25.17
N GLN A 13 10.06 6.23 24.34
CA GLN A 13 10.22 7.53 23.70
C GLN A 13 9.13 7.78 22.65
N LEU A 14 8.82 6.81 21.79
CA LEU A 14 7.77 6.93 20.77
C LEU A 14 6.38 7.19 21.37
N ARG A 15 6.08 6.59 22.54
CA ARG A 15 4.83 6.82 23.28
C ARG A 15 4.69 8.25 23.82
N LYS A 16 5.79 9.00 23.93
CA LYS A 16 5.82 10.39 24.40
C LYS A 16 5.85 11.40 23.25
N ALA A 17 5.92 10.94 22.00
CA ALA A 17 5.96 11.81 20.85
C ALA A 17 4.62 12.53 20.63
N GLU A 18 4.65 13.74 20.06
CA GLU A 18 3.44 14.53 19.76
C GLU A 18 2.49 13.75 18.83
N PHE A 19 3.05 13.13 17.81
CA PHE A 19 2.37 12.13 16.99
C PHE A 19 2.86 10.75 17.40
N VAL A 20 2.02 9.93 18.00
CA VAL A 20 2.42 8.58 18.42
C VAL A 20 2.34 7.62 17.21
N PRO A 21 3.45 6.98 16.78
CA PRO A 21 3.44 6.04 15.66
C PRO A 21 3.05 4.64 16.13
N TYR A 22 1.75 4.40 16.35
CA TYR A 22 1.24 3.14 16.91
C TYR A 22 1.63 1.90 16.10
N ASN A 23 1.65 1.99 14.76
CA ASN A 23 2.11 0.91 13.89
C ASN A 23 3.58 0.57 14.17
N VAL A 24 4.46 1.56 14.25
CA VAL A 24 5.90 1.37 14.55
C VAL A 24 6.07 0.78 15.95
N ILE A 25 5.30 1.22 16.94
CA ILE A 25 5.33 0.62 18.28
C ILE A 25 4.90 -0.85 18.22
N GLY A 26 3.81 -1.17 17.52
CA GLY A 26 3.30 -2.53 17.45
C GLY A 26 4.28 -3.50 16.80
N VAL A 27 4.94 -3.12 15.69
CA VAL A 27 5.96 -4.00 15.11
C VAL A 27 7.16 -4.20 16.04
N LEU A 28 7.58 -3.17 16.79
CA LEU A 28 8.66 -3.31 17.77
C LEU A 28 8.28 -4.25 18.93
N GLU A 29 7.01 -4.26 19.34
CA GLU A 29 6.49 -5.12 20.41
C GLU A 29 6.34 -6.58 19.97
N ASN A 30 5.96 -6.82 18.71
CA ASN A 30 5.54 -8.15 18.25
C ASN A 30 6.58 -8.91 17.42
N ARG A 31 7.67 -8.27 16.99
CA ARG A 31 8.61 -8.85 16.03
C ARG A 31 10.05 -8.47 16.30
N ASP A 32 10.98 -9.33 15.89
CA ASP A 32 12.41 -9.09 15.96
C ASP A 32 12.96 -8.57 14.63
N PHE A 33 13.26 -7.26 14.61
CA PHE A 33 13.70 -6.54 13.42
C PHE A 33 15.02 -5.83 13.65
N ASN A 34 15.67 -5.46 12.54
CA ASN A 34 16.74 -4.48 12.59
C ASN A 34 16.13 -3.11 12.84
N VAL A 35 16.49 -2.52 13.97
CA VAL A 35 16.02 -1.20 14.38
C VAL A 35 17.19 -0.24 14.41
N TYR A 36 17.02 0.91 13.77
CA TYR A 36 17.92 2.03 13.85
C TYR A 36 17.22 3.16 14.57
N PHE A 37 17.93 3.79 15.49
CA PHE A 37 17.38 4.81 16.35
C PHE A 37 18.32 5.99 16.47
N ASP A 38 17.74 7.18 16.60
CA ASP A 38 18.42 8.41 16.94
C ASP A 38 17.75 9.00 18.20
N ASP A 39 18.47 8.93 19.32
CA ASP A 39 17.93 9.37 20.63
C ASP A 39 17.70 10.89 20.70
N GLU A 40 18.41 11.68 19.88
CA GLU A 40 18.32 13.14 19.92
C GLU A 40 17.05 13.63 19.23
N SER A 41 16.74 13.07 18.05
CA SER A 41 15.53 13.42 17.29
C SER A 41 14.32 12.53 17.58
N GLY A 42 14.53 11.38 18.23
CA GLY A 42 13.52 10.34 18.36
C GLY A 42 13.23 9.60 17.04
N THR A 43 14.13 9.69 16.05
CA THR A 43 13.93 9.06 14.74
C THR A 43 14.15 7.56 14.82
N VAL A 44 13.19 6.80 14.30
CA VAL A 44 13.23 5.34 14.25
C VAL A 44 13.04 4.84 12.82
N TRP A 45 13.79 3.79 12.50
CA TRP A 45 13.64 3.00 11.29
C TRP A 45 13.68 1.52 11.66
N ALA A 46 12.58 0.80 11.45
CA ALA A 46 12.52 -0.64 11.64
C ALA A 46 12.34 -1.35 10.28
N GLU A 47 13.28 -2.24 9.95
CA GLU A 47 13.32 -3.03 8.72
C GLU A 47 12.60 -4.37 8.92
N ASN A 48 11.56 -4.64 8.14
CA ASN A 48 10.81 -5.89 8.14
C ASN A 48 10.65 -6.42 6.71
N GLU A 49 11.63 -7.22 6.27
CA GLU A 49 11.66 -7.78 4.92
C GLU A 49 11.51 -6.67 3.86
N TYR A 50 10.40 -6.68 3.11
CA TYR A 50 10.04 -5.67 2.13
C TYR A 50 9.61 -4.32 2.76
N PHE A 51 8.96 -4.35 3.92
CA PHE A 51 8.35 -3.19 4.54
C PHE A 51 9.27 -2.50 5.55
N ASN A 52 9.30 -1.17 5.49
CA ASN A 52 9.99 -0.29 6.43
C ASN A 52 8.96 0.48 7.23
N TYR A 53 9.18 0.54 8.55
CA TYR A 53 8.37 1.29 9.50
C TYR A 53 9.20 2.45 10.01
N VAL A 54 8.77 3.67 9.69
CA VAL A 54 9.58 4.87 9.91
C VAL A 54 8.81 5.96 10.64
N TYR A 55 9.51 6.69 11.50
CA TYR A 55 8.99 7.86 12.20
C TYR A 55 10.11 8.79 12.65
N GLY A 56 9.85 10.09 12.71
CA GLY A 56 10.75 11.10 13.28
C GLY A 56 11.20 12.15 12.26
N ASP A 57 12.47 12.57 12.38
CA ASP A 57 13.07 13.60 11.54
C ASP A 57 13.18 13.18 10.06
N ILE A 58 12.58 13.99 9.18
CA ILE A 58 12.53 13.75 7.74
C ILE A 58 13.94 13.70 7.12
N SER A 59 14.87 14.55 7.57
CA SER A 59 16.21 14.63 6.98
C SER A 59 16.99 13.35 7.24
N LEU A 60 16.94 12.84 8.47
CA LEU A 60 17.58 11.57 8.84
C LEU A 60 16.95 10.37 8.13
N ILE A 61 15.63 10.38 7.95
CA ILE A 61 14.92 9.33 7.19
C ILE A 61 15.38 9.36 5.74
N LYS A 62 15.45 10.53 5.10
CA LYS A 62 15.93 10.67 3.71
C LYS A 62 17.38 10.24 3.55
N GLU A 63 18.26 10.59 4.49
CA GLU A 63 19.65 10.11 4.50
C GLU A 63 19.72 8.58 4.52
N LYS A 64 18.89 7.94 5.36
CA LYS A 64 18.81 6.47 5.41
C LYS A 64 18.27 5.88 4.12
N VAL A 65 17.21 6.43 3.52
CA VAL A 65 16.71 5.97 2.21
C VAL A 65 17.83 6.08 1.16
N ALA A 66 18.56 7.20 1.13
CA ALA A 66 19.67 7.40 0.19
C ALA A 66 20.80 6.38 0.36
N SER A 67 21.03 5.91 1.60
CA SER A 67 22.04 4.89 1.92
C SER A 67 21.65 3.45 1.57
N LEU A 68 20.36 3.18 1.27
CA LEU A 68 19.91 1.84 0.88
C LEU A 68 20.56 1.40 -0.43
N GLU A 69 20.60 0.11 -0.70
CA GLU A 69 21.03 -0.40 -2.00
C GLU A 69 19.97 -0.09 -3.08
N THR A 70 20.32 -0.37 -4.34
CA THR A 70 19.33 -0.31 -5.42
C THR A 70 18.30 -1.42 -5.24
N GLY A 71 17.01 -1.11 -5.34
CA GLY A 71 15.96 -2.09 -5.15
C GLY A 71 14.56 -1.50 -4.94
N PHE A 72 13.65 -2.39 -4.51
CA PHE A 72 12.25 -2.08 -4.20
C PHE A 72 12.06 -2.03 -2.69
N TYR A 73 11.44 -0.96 -2.21
CA TYR A 73 11.25 -0.75 -0.77
C TYR A 73 9.80 -0.36 -0.49
N GLY A 74 9.14 -1.13 0.37
CA GLY A 74 7.81 -0.83 0.90
C GLY A 74 7.89 0.00 2.17
N PHE A 75 6.87 0.81 2.39
CA PHE A 75 6.69 1.65 3.55
C PHE A 75 5.26 1.47 4.08
N SER A 76 5.14 1.15 5.37
CA SER A 76 3.86 0.82 6.00
C SER A 76 3.38 1.95 6.91
N ALA A 77 2.14 2.41 6.68
CA ALA A 77 1.43 3.44 7.45
C ALA A 77 2.31 4.62 7.89
N VAL A 78 2.99 5.27 6.95
CA VAL A 78 3.94 6.35 7.24
C VAL A 78 3.21 7.68 7.33
N ARG A 79 3.52 8.52 8.31
CA ARG A 79 2.95 9.88 8.44
C ARG A 79 3.07 10.65 7.11
N GLY A 80 1.98 11.25 6.65
CA GLY A 80 1.87 11.78 5.29
C GLY A 80 3.00 12.72 4.82
N ASP A 81 3.49 13.59 5.68
CA ASP A 81 4.61 14.51 5.38
C ASP A 81 5.95 13.78 5.20
N ILE A 82 6.21 12.74 6.00
CA ILE A 82 7.38 11.86 5.86
C ILE A 82 7.25 11.05 4.56
N ALA A 83 6.07 10.48 4.31
CA ALA A 83 5.80 9.71 3.09
C ALA A 83 6.07 10.57 1.84
N GLU A 84 5.51 11.77 1.81
CA GLU A 84 5.70 12.74 0.72
C GLU A 84 7.17 13.12 0.53
N ALA A 85 7.90 13.36 1.62
CA ALA A 85 9.32 13.68 1.55
C ALA A 85 10.18 12.53 0.99
N ILE A 86 9.74 11.28 1.16
CA ILE A 86 10.41 10.09 0.59
C ILE A 86 10.06 9.97 -0.89
N TYR A 87 8.79 9.78 -1.24
CA TYR A 87 8.44 9.42 -2.62
C TYR A 87 8.64 10.54 -3.65
N ARG A 88 8.88 11.79 -3.22
CA ARG A 88 9.25 12.88 -4.12
C ARG A 88 10.65 12.72 -4.73
N ASP A 89 11.54 11.97 -4.07
CA ASP A 89 12.93 11.79 -4.50
C ASP A 89 13.15 10.50 -5.30
N TYR A 90 12.13 9.64 -5.42
CA TYR A 90 12.23 8.30 -6.00
C TYR A 90 11.04 7.97 -6.89
N LEU A 91 11.22 7.01 -7.80
CA LEU A 91 10.09 6.52 -8.60
C LEU A 91 9.12 5.76 -7.69
N LEU A 92 7.85 6.17 -7.68
CA LEU A 92 6.82 5.58 -6.84
C LEU A 92 6.29 4.34 -7.54
N HIS A 93 6.39 3.17 -6.93
CA HIS A 93 6.01 1.89 -7.55
C HIS A 93 4.53 1.59 -7.39
N TRP A 94 4.01 1.74 -6.17
CA TRP A 94 2.60 1.55 -5.80
C TRP A 94 2.26 2.50 -4.65
N TYR A 95 0.97 2.76 -4.44
CA TYR A 95 0.48 3.71 -3.44
C TYR A 95 -0.93 3.37 -2.98
N GLU A 96 -1.09 3.19 -1.68
CA GLU A 96 -2.38 3.02 -1.04
C GLU A 96 -2.64 4.20 -0.09
N PRO A 97 -3.52 5.14 -0.47
CA PRO A 97 -3.87 6.26 0.39
C PRO A 97 -4.73 5.77 1.54
N THR A 98 -4.13 5.66 2.72
CA THR A 98 -4.79 5.19 3.93
C THR A 98 -4.87 6.30 4.97
N ASP A 99 -5.96 6.30 5.73
CA ASP A 99 -6.12 7.13 6.91
C ASP A 99 -6.12 6.24 8.16
N ARG A 100 -5.41 6.68 9.19
CA ARG A 100 -5.44 6.09 10.53
C ARG A 100 -6.67 6.57 11.28
N TYR A 101 -7.35 5.64 11.94
CA TYR A 101 -8.40 5.94 12.89
C TYR A 101 -8.07 5.36 14.26
N LEU A 102 -8.29 6.14 15.31
CA LEU A 102 -8.05 5.73 16.70
C LEU A 102 -9.36 5.52 17.44
N HIS A 103 -9.39 4.53 18.32
CA HIS A 103 -10.47 4.33 19.27
C HIS A 103 -10.00 4.71 20.67
N MET A 104 -10.54 5.81 21.21
CA MET A 104 -10.07 6.41 22.48
C MET A 104 -10.70 5.78 23.72
N GLY A 105 -11.29 4.58 23.57
CA GLY A 105 -12.02 3.89 24.62
C GLY A 105 -13.47 4.35 24.70
N GLN A 106 -14.36 3.41 24.97
CA GLN A 106 -15.77 3.66 25.23
C GLN A 106 -16.33 2.57 26.14
N ASN A 107 -17.57 2.76 26.59
CA ASN A 107 -18.28 1.70 27.27
C ASN A 107 -18.80 0.67 26.24
N PHE A 108 -18.56 -0.61 26.48
CA PHE A 108 -19.02 -1.72 25.64
C PHE A 108 -20.28 -2.41 26.19
N ASP A 109 -21.11 -1.72 26.97
CA ASP A 109 -22.39 -2.24 27.50
C ASP A 109 -23.28 -2.83 26.40
N GLU A 110 -23.21 -2.29 25.19
CA GLU A 110 -23.97 -2.79 24.04
C GLU A 110 -23.64 -4.25 23.68
N LEU A 111 -22.46 -4.76 24.01
CA LEU A 111 -22.12 -6.17 23.80
C LEU A 111 -23.08 -7.12 24.55
N SER A 112 -23.70 -6.66 25.64
CA SER A 112 -24.73 -7.44 26.35
C SER A 112 -26.00 -7.67 25.53
N MET A 113 -26.21 -6.87 24.48
CA MET A 113 -27.33 -6.98 23.54
C MET A 113 -26.94 -7.72 22.25
N CYS A 114 -25.70 -8.20 22.13
CA CYS A 114 -25.25 -8.94 20.96
C CYS A 114 -26.10 -10.22 20.80
N PRO A 115 -26.79 -10.42 19.66
CA PRO A 115 -27.62 -11.61 19.46
C PRO A 115 -26.80 -12.82 18.96
N TYR A 116 -25.47 -12.68 18.87
CA TYR A 116 -24.55 -13.69 18.34
C TYR A 116 -23.57 -14.13 19.42
N GLU A 117 -23.15 -15.39 19.34
CA GLU A 117 -22.02 -15.88 20.11
C GLU A 117 -20.72 -15.30 19.52
N LEU A 118 -19.94 -14.62 20.37
CA LEU A 118 -18.66 -14.03 20.04
C LEU A 118 -17.55 -14.90 20.62
N VAL A 119 -16.70 -15.44 19.75
CA VAL A 119 -15.62 -16.35 20.14
C VAL A 119 -14.28 -15.88 19.60
N SER A 120 -13.18 -16.38 20.18
CA SER A 120 -11.86 -16.27 19.56
C SER A 120 -11.72 -17.31 18.45
N LEU A 121 -10.94 -17.00 17.41
CA LEU A 121 -10.67 -17.92 16.32
C LEU A 121 -9.83 -19.12 16.78
N SER A 122 -10.10 -20.28 16.18
CA SER A 122 -9.22 -21.45 16.20
C SER A 122 -8.11 -21.30 15.15
N LEU A 123 -6.96 -21.93 15.39
CA LEU A 123 -5.89 -22.03 14.40
C LEU A 123 -6.33 -22.77 13.12
N ASP A 124 -7.30 -23.68 13.24
CA ASP A 124 -7.83 -24.46 12.10
C ASP A 124 -8.52 -23.57 11.05
N GLU A 125 -8.89 -22.33 11.39
CA GLU A 125 -9.49 -21.37 10.46
C GLU A 125 -8.47 -20.67 9.57
N ALA A 126 -7.17 -20.75 9.87
CA ALA A 126 -6.14 -19.93 9.24
C ALA A 126 -6.12 -20.08 7.71
N GLU A 127 -6.21 -21.31 7.19
CA GLU A 127 -6.26 -21.57 5.75
C GLU A 127 -7.52 -21.00 5.11
N GLY A 128 -8.67 -21.13 5.78
CA GLY A 128 -9.94 -20.59 5.31
C GLY A 128 -9.96 -19.06 5.26
N ILE A 129 -9.26 -18.42 6.19
CA ILE A 129 -9.07 -16.96 6.23
C ILE A 129 -8.11 -16.53 5.12
N ASP A 130 -6.98 -17.22 4.96
CA ASP A 130 -5.98 -16.92 3.93
C ASP A 130 -6.57 -16.99 2.53
N ASN A 131 -7.36 -18.04 2.24
CA ASN A 131 -8.07 -18.21 0.97
C ASN A 131 -9.11 -17.11 0.67
N ARG A 132 -9.51 -16.31 1.66
CA ARG A 132 -10.45 -15.19 1.51
C ARG A 132 -9.77 -13.83 1.64
N TYR A 133 -8.46 -13.81 1.88
CA TYR A 133 -7.74 -12.59 2.15
C TYR A 133 -7.49 -11.81 0.86
N GLU A 134 -7.91 -10.55 0.83
CA GLU A 134 -7.78 -9.68 -0.35
C GLU A 134 -6.30 -9.50 -0.79
N TYR A 135 -5.38 -9.59 0.16
CA TYR A 135 -3.94 -9.47 -0.05
C TYR A 135 -3.22 -10.81 0.15
N GLN A 136 -3.87 -11.92 -0.22
CA GLN A 136 -3.25 -13.25 -0.16
C GLN A 136 -1.98 -13.28 -1.02
N GLN A 137 -0.88 -13.74 -0.43
CA GLN A 137 0.43 -13.82 -1.09
C GLN A 137 1.33 -14.83 -0.37
N GLU A 138 2.53 -15.08 -0.88
CA GLU A 138 3.49 -15.91 -0.18
C GLU A 138 3.72 -15.38 1.26
N GLY A 139 3.61 -16.28 2.24
CA GLY A 139 3.74 -15.96 3.67
C GLY A 139 2.49 -15.39 4.35
N SER A 140 1.39 -15.08 3.66
CA SER A 140 0.17 -14.55 4.31
C SER A 140 -0.45 -15.54 5.30
N LEU A 141 -0.46 -16.83 4.98
CA LEU A 141 -0.95 -17.88 5.88
C LEU A 141 -0.19 -17.90 7.22
N GLU A 142 1.14 -17.81 7.19
CA GLU A 142 1.95 -17.81 8.41
C GLU A 142 1.73 -16.54 9.25
N LYS A 143 1.51 -15.39 8.59
CA LYS A 143 1.12 -14.15 9.29
C LYS A 143 -0.26 -14.26 9.95
N ILE A 144 -1.22 -14.91 9.30
CA ILE A 144 -2.56 -15.17 9.86
C ILE A 144 -2.47 -16.13 11.06
N LYS A 145 -1.71 -17.23 10.94
CA LYS A 145 -1.46 -18.15 12.07
C LYS A 145 -0.85 -17.43 13.26
N ASP A 146 0.19 -16.62 13.02
CA ASP A 146 0.82 -15.78 14.04
C ASP A 146 -0.19 -14.83 14.70
N ALA A 147 -1.08 -14.19 13.93
CA ALA A 147 -2.13 -13.32 14.46
C ALA A 147 -3.11 -14.06 15.38
N ILE A 148 -3.56 -15.26 14.97
CA ILE A 148 -4.48 -16.09 15.76
C ILE A 148 -3.83 -16.51 17.08
N ILE A 149 -2.56 -16.89 17.05
CA ILE A 149 -1.84 -17.43 18.22
C ILE A 149 -1.50 -16.32 19.21
N ASN A 150 -1.00 -15.18 18.72
CA ASN A 150 -0.32 -14.20 19.57
C ASN A 150 -1.18 -12.99 19.94
N ARG A 151 -2.28 -12.75 19.23
CA ARG A 151 -3.09 -11.52 19.39
C ARG A 151 -4.59 -11.84 19.55
N PRO A 152 -5.38 -10.92 20.13
CA PRO A 152 -6.81 -11.11 20.22
C PRO A 152 -7.45 -11.31 18.84
N THR A 153 -8.47 -12.14 18.80
CA THR A 153 -9.32 -12.35 17.62
C THR A 153 -10.79 -12.33 18.04
N SER A 154 -11.68 -12.04 17.10
CA SER A 154 -13.12 -12.14 17.31
C SER A 154 -13.78 -12.74 16.08
N ALA A 155 -14.74 -13.65 16.31
CA ALA A 155 -15.45 -14.36 15.28
C ALA A 155 -16.90 -14.65 15.69
N ILE A 156 -17.74 -14.79 14.66
CA ILE A 156 -19.11 -15.29 14.74
C ILE A 156 -19.25 -16.46 13.78
N TYR A 157 -19.81 -17.55 14.30
CA TYR A 157 -20.21 -18.72 13.53
C TYR A 157 -21.73 -18.76 13.38
N ILE A 158 -22.22 -19.11 12.21
CA ILE A 158 -23.65 -19.38 11.95
C ILE A 158 -23.72 -20.75 11.29
N ASP A 159 -24.50 -21.67 11.88
CA ASP A 159 -24.62 -23.06 11.41
C ASP A 159 -23.28 -23.79 11.23
N GLY A 160 -22.31 -23.49 12.11
CA GLY A 160 -20.96 -24.06 12.08
C GLY A 160 -20.00 -23.43 11.05
N GLU A 161 -20.44 -22.42 10.30
CA GLU A 161 -19.62 -21.73 9.29
C GLU A 161 -19.03 -20.42 9.84
N LEU A 162 -17.71 -20.23 9.70
CA LEU A 162 -17.03 -18.99 10.05
C LEU A 162 -17.55 -17.83 9.18
N THR A 163 -18.41 -17.01 9.78
CA THR A 163 -19.27 -16.09 9.05
C THR A 163 -18.74 -14.66 9.06
N SER A 164 -18.25 -14.20 10.21
CA SER A 164 -17.65 -12.89 10.35
C SER A 164 -16.49 -12.97 11.31
N TYR A 165 -15.39 -12.29 11.01
CA TYR A 165 -14.22 -12.29 11.86
C TYR A 165 -13.38 -11.02 11.71
N VAL A 166 -12.49 -10.83 12.69
CA VAL A 166 -11.48 -9.79 12.72
C VAL A 166 -10.26 -10.28 13.52
N LEU A 167 -9.07 -9.91 13.07
CA LEU A 167 -7.80 -10.21 13.71
C LEU A 167 -7.02 -8.91 13.93
N VAL A 168 -5.87 -9.03 14.58
CA VAL A 168 -4.95 -7.91 14.81
C VAL A 168 -3.63 -8.24 14.11
N HIS A 169 -3.13 -7.31 13.30
CA HIS A 169 -1.85 -7.41 12.61
C HIS A 169 -0.67 -7.30 13.59
N GLU A 170 0.54 -7.65 13.14
CA GLU A 170 1.77 -7.52 13.94
C GLU A 170 2.12 -6.09 14.31
N ASP A 171 1.58 -5.09 13.61
CA ASP A 171 1.72 -3.67 13.96
C ASP A 171 0.67 -3.19 14.98
N ASN A 172 -0.10 -4.12 15.56
CA ASN A 172 -1.25 -3.89 16.44
C ASN A 172 -2.47 -3.23 15.78
N SER A 173 -2.47 -2.98 14.46
CA SER A 173 -3.67 -2.51 13.77
C SER A 173 -4.73 -3.61 13.71
N ILE A 174 -6.00 -3.22 13.87
CA ILE A 174 -7.13 -4.13 13.68
C ILE A 174 -7.35 -4.31 12.18
N GLY A 175 -7.42 -5.55 11.71
CA GLY A 175 -7.60 -5.85 10.30
C GLY A 175 -7.96 -7.31 10.05
N TYR A 176 -7.55 -7.84 8.88
CA TYR A 176 -8.05 -9.12 8.34
C TYR A 176 -9.58 -9.27 8.50
N MET A 177 -10.32 -8.18 8.30
CA MET A 177 -11.74 -8.16 8.61
C MET A 177 -12.55 -8.69 7.45
N PHE A 178 -13.46 -9.62 7.73
CA PHE A 178 -14.30 -10.18 6.70
C PHE A 178 -15.68 -10.57 7.23
N THR A 179 -16.70 -10.41 6.38
CA THR A 179 -18.04 -10.98 6.59
C THR A 179 -18.50 -11.60 5.28
N LEU A 180 -18.89 -12.89 5.35
CA LEU A 180 -19.45 -13.62 4.21
C LEU A 180 -20.60 -12.85 3.58
N GLU A 181 -20.62 -12.80 2.25
CA GLU A 181 -21.55 -11.94 1.51
C GLU A 181 -23.02 -12.21 1.83
N LYS A 182 -23.40 -13.48 1.94
CA LYS A 182 -24.77 -13.92 2.27
C LYS A 182 -25.25 -13.47 3.66
N TYR A 183 -24.34 -13.07 4.53
CA TYR A 183 -24.65 -12.60 5.90
C TYR A 183 -24.34 -11.11 6.12
N ARG A 184 -23.95 -10.36 5.08
CA ARG A 184 -23.74 -8.91 5.19
C ARG A 184 -25.04 -8.18 5.51
N LYS A 185 -24.93 -6.97 6.06
CA LYS A 185 -26.05 -6.10 6.49
C LYS A 185 -26.85 -6.61 7.71
N HIS A 186 -26.34 -7.60 8.44
CA HIS A 186 -26.91 -8.10 9.70
C HIS A 186 -26.15 -7.62 10.95
N GLY A 187 -25.26 -6.62 10.82
CA GLY A 187 -24.49 -6.09 11.95
C GLY A 187 -23.34 -6.98 12.43
N LEU A 188 -23.02 -8.08 11.74
CA LEU A 188 -21.95 -9.00 12.18
C LEU A 188 -20.58 -8.33 12.31
N GLY A 189 -20.17 -7.56 11.29
CA GLY A 189 -18.93 -6.77 11.33
C GLY A 189 -18.88 -5.78 12.50
N TYR A 190 -20.03 -5.22 12.89
CA TYR A 190 -20.13 -4.33 14.06
C TYR A 190 -19.85 -5.07 15.35
N TRP A 191 -20.48 -6.22 15.56
CA TRP A 191 -20.33 -7.00 16.78
C TRP A 191 -18.92 -7.57 16.97
N VAL A 192 -18.31 -8.15 15.93
CA VAL A 192 -16.92 -8.62 16.03
C VAL A 192 -15.95 -7.46 16.26
N THR A 193 -16.26 -6.26 15.73
CA THR A 193 -15.45 -5.06 15.96
C THR A 193 -15.56 -4.57 17.40
N LEU A 194 -16.76 -4.52 17.98
CA LEU A 194 -16.93 -4.14 19.39
C LEU A 194 -16.24 -5.13 20.34
N ASP A 195 -16.31 -6.43 20.03
CA ASP A 195 -15.68 -7.47 20.84
C ASP A 195 -14.16 -7.40 20.78
N ILE A 196 -13.57 -7.21 19.59
CA ILE A 196 -12.12 -7.06 19.48
C ILE A 196 -11.62 -5.78 20.17
N LEU A 197 -12.38 -4.68 20.06
CA LEU A 197 -12.09 -3.43 20.75
C LEU A 197 -12.05 -3.62 22.27
N LYS A 198 -13.05 -4.33 22.83
CA LYS A 198 -13.08 -4.68 24.25
C LYS A 198 -11.87 -5.53 24.64
N LYS A 199 -11.55 -6.58 23.90
CA LYS A 199 -10.40 -7.46 24.15
C LYS A 199 -9.07 -6.70 24.13
N MET A 200 -8.92 -5.74 23.20
CA MET A 200 -7.75 -4.87 23.12
C MET A 200 -7.68 -3.90 24.31
N GLN A 201 -8.81 -3.28 24.68
CA GLN A 201 -8.89 -2.40 25.86
C GLN A 201 -8.60 -3.14 27.17
N ASP A 202 -9.11 -4.36 27.34
CA ASP A 202 -8.86 -5.20 28.52
C ASP A 202 -7.36 -5.58 28.65
N LYS A 203 -6.62 -5.59 27.55
CA LYS A 203 -5.16 -5.76 27.51
C LYS A 203 -4.37 -4.46 27.71
N GLY A 204 -5.04 -3.31 27.82
CA GLY A 204 -4.41 -1.99 27.94
C GLY A 204 -3.81 -1.48 26.63
N SER A 205 -4.21 -2.04 25.48
CA SER A 205 -3.74 -1.62 24.16
C SER A 205 -4.68 -0.57 23.56
N LEU A 206 -4.12 0.48 22.94
CA LEU A 206 -4.92 1.37 22.10
C LEU A 206 -5.30 0.64 20.81
N SER A 207 -6.57 0.75 20.44
CA SER A 207 -7.06 0.18 19.19
C SER A 207 -7.00 1.21 18.07
N PHE A 208 -6.46 0.80 16.93
CA PHE A 208 -6.43 1.63 15.72
C PHE A 208 -6.65 0.77 14.47
N VAL A 209 -7.04 1.41 13.39
CA VAL A 209 -7.22 0.81 12.06
C VAL A 209 -6.59 1.72 11.01
N GLU A 210 -5.99 1.13 9.99
CA GLU A 210 -5.55 1.82 8.78
C GLU A 210 -6.56 1.51 7.67
N ILE A 211 -7.26 2.53 7.17
CA ILE A 211 -8.34 2.32 6.19
C ILE A 211 -8.03 3.05 4.90
N ASN A 212 -8.06 2.32 3.79
CA ASN A 212 -7.95 2.92 2.47
C ASN A 212 -9.07 3.96 2.23
N GLN A 213 -8.72 5.11 1.66
CA GLN A 213 -9.64 6.21 1.41
C GLN A 213 -10.81 5.83 0.47
N LYS A 214 -10.65 4.79 -0.35
CA LYS A 214 -11.71 4.25 -1.21
C LYS A 214 -12.60 3.22 -0.51
N ASN A 215 -12.23 2.74 0.68
CA ASN A 215 -13.01 1.75 1.43
C ASN A 215 -14.06 2.41 2.34
N TYR A 216 -15.07 3.02 1.73
CA TYR A 216 -16.16 3.70 2.43
C TYR A 216 -16.94 2.79 3.39
N LYS A 217 -16.97 1.48 3.13
CA LYS A 217 -17.64 0.50 4.00
C LYS A 217 -16.91 0.38 5.34
N SER A 218 -15.60 0.21 5.32
CA SER A 218 -14.78 0.15 6.54
C SER A 218 -14.76 1.48 7.27
N GLN A 219 -14.70 2.61 6.56
CA GLN A 219 -14.81 3.94 7.18
C GLN A 219 -16.15 4.11 7.92
N GLY A 220 -17.25 3.69 7.29
CA GLY A 220 -18.58 3.73 7.91
C GLY A 220 -18.71 2.80 9.12
N LEU A 221 -18.06 1.63 9.09
CA LEU A 221 -18.01 0.72 10.24
C LEU A 221 -17.19 1.33 11.39
N ALA A 222 -15.99 1.85 11.09
CA ALA A 222 -15.12 2.48 12.07
C ALA A 222 -15.83 3.65 12.79
N ALA A 223 -16.50 4.53 12.05
CA ALA A 223 -17.28 5.62 12.63
C ALA A 223 -18.40 5.11 13.55
N LYS A 224 -19.09 4.03 13.16
CA LYS A 224 -20.17 3.44 13.98
C LYS A 224 -19.66 2.80 15.26
N THR A 225 -18.44 2.27 15.26
CA THR A 225 -17.85 1.61 16.43
C THR A 225 -17.05 2.58 17.31
N GLY A 226 -17.10 3.88 17.03
CA GLY A 226 -16.52 4.94 17.86
C GLY A 226 -15.08 5.32 17.52
N PHE A 227 -14.55 4.85 16.39
CA PHE A 227 -13.27 5.34 15.89
C PHE A 227 -13.38 6.77 15.38
N VAL A 228 -12.30 7.54 15.57
CA VAL A 228 -12.15 8.90 15.06
C VAL A 228 -10.95 8.93 14.11
N LYS A 229 -11.13 9.57 12.95
CA LYS A 229 -10.04 9.80 12.00
C LYS A 229 -8.97 10.66 12.67
N ASP A 230 -7.74 10.20 12.62
CA ASP A 230 -6.60 10.81 13.31
C ASP A 230 -5.63 11.42 12.30
N ALA A 231 -5.16 10.62 11.33
CA ALA A 231 -4.07 11.07 10.45
C ALA A 231 -4.11 10.43 9.07
N PHE A 232 -3.42 11.07 8.13
CA PHE A 232 -3.10 10.49 6.83
C PHE A 232 -1.78 9.71 6.95
N THR A 233 -1.83 8.41 6.64
CA THR A 233 -0.78 7.42 6.92
C THR A 233 -0.64 6.45 5.75
N PRO A 234 -0.27 6.91 4.54
CA PRO A 234 -0.23 6.07 3.35
C PRO A 234 0.73 4.89 3.48
N TRP A 235 0.40 3.84 2.74
CA TRP A 235 1.33 2.75 2.43
C TRP A 235 1.81 2.98 1.01
N PHE A 236 3.10 2.77 0.76
CA PHE A 236 3.64 2.99 -0.57
C PHE A 236 4.92 2.21 -0.82
N GLY A 237 5.23 1.98 -2.09
CA GLY A 237 6.49 1.37 -2.51
C GLY A 237 7.28 2.34 -3.38
N ILE A 238 8.60 2.36 -3.24
CA ILE A 238 9.49 3.11 -4.12
C ILE A 238 10.47 2.18 -4.83
N ILE A 239 11.00 2.67 -5.94
CA ILE A 239 12.14 2.08 -6.65
C ILE A 239 13.34 3.00 -6.41
N LYS A 240 14.37 2.47 -5.76
CA LYS A 240 15.63 3.15 -5.57
C LYS A 240 16.63 2.69 -6.62
N GLY A 241 17.15 3.63 -7.39
CA GLY A 241 18.11 3.35 -8.45
C GLY A 241 17.48 2.59 -9.62
N ARG A 242 18.31 1.88 -10.37
CA ARG A 242 17.91 1.10 -11.55
C ARG A 242 17.96 -0.39 -11.24
N PRO A 243 16.82 -1.12 -11.24
CA PRO A 243 16.82 -2.55 -10.91
C PRO A 243 17.79 -3.35 -11.77
N ASN A 244 18.47 -4.35 -11.20
CA ASN A 244 19.49 -5.12 -11.94
C ASN A 244 18.93 -5.86 -13.17
N TRP A 245 17.68 -6.31 -13.11
CA TRP A 245 17.00 -6.95 -14.24
C TRP A 245 16.70 -5.97 -15.40
N PHE A 246 16.75 -4.66 -15.13
CA PHE A 246 16.33 -3.62 -16.07
C PHE A 246 17.30 -3.46 -17.26
N ASP A 247 18.56 -3.82 -17.08
CA ASP A 247 19.56 -3.79 -18.16
C ASP A 247 19.41 -4.94 -19.15
N GLU A 248 19.02 -6.10 -18.67
CA GLU A 248 18.84 -7.31 -19.48
C GLU A 248 17.49 -7.32 -20.21
N TRP A 249 16.55 -6.48 -19.75
CA TRP A 249 15.23 -6.36 -20.32
C TRP A 249 15.24 -5.55 -21.63
N GLN A 250 14.68 -6.12 -22.69
CA GLN A 250 14.72 -5.57 -24.06
C GLN A 250 13.29 -5.53 -24.66
N PRO A 251 12.35 -4.77 -24.08
CA PRO A 251 10.94 -4.76 -24.49
C PRO A 251 10.72 -4.24 -25.92
N PHE A 252 11.69 -3.49 -26.45
CA PHE A 252 11.71 -2.98 -27.82
C PHE A 252 12.95 -3.46 -28.61
N GLY A 253 13.43 -4.67 -28.32
CA GLY A 253 14.71 -5.15 -28.81
C GLY A 253 15.84 -4.25 -28.31
N GLN A 254 16.84 -3.98 -29.16
CA GLN A 254 18.00 -3.13 -28.82
C GLN A 254 17.70 -1.63 -28.72
N SER A 255 16.43 -1.22 -28.87
CA SER A 255 16.06 0.19 -28.81
C SER A 255 15.97 0.66 -27.36
N PRO A 256 16.44 1.89 -27.03
CA PRO A 256 16.27 2.44 -25.70
C PRO A 256 14.79 2.63 -25.38
N PHE A 257 14.46 2.57 -24.09
CA PHE A 257 13.11 2.67 -23.58
C PHE A 257 13.07 3.46 -22.27
N MET A 258 11.87 3.86 -21.85
CA MET A 258 11.64 4.46 -20.54
C MET A 258 10.67 3.59 -19.75
N PHE A 259 10.83 3.62 -18.44
CA PHE A 259 9.94 2.98 -17.47
C PHE A 259 9.45 4.01 -16.47
N THR A 260 8.15 4.04 -16.25
CA THR A 260 7.50 4.85 -15.23
C THR A 260 6.35 4.05 -14.64
N THR A 261 5.58 4.65 -13.73
CA THR A 261 4.37 4.04 -13.19
C THR A 261 3.23 5.06 -13.23
N LEU A 262 2.01 4.59 -13.47
CA LEU A 262 0.85 5.47 -13.45
C LEU A 262 0.63 6.12 -12.08
N VAL A 263 1.05 5.44 -11.02
CA VAL A 263 0.98 5.97 -9.67
C VAL A 263 1.96 7.13 -9.45
N HIS A 264 3.18 7.05 -9.98
CA HIS A 264 4.14 8.15 -9.91
C HIS A 264 3.66 9.36 -10.71
N LEU A 265 3.19 9.11 -11.94
CA LEU A 265 2.64 10.16 -12.79
C LEU A 265 1.47 10.89 -12.11
N ARG A 266 0.60 10.18 -11.38
CA ARG A 266 -0.54 10.77 -10.67
C ARG A 266 -0.14 11.55 -9.42
N HIS A 267 0.73 10.98 -8.59
CA HIS A 267 0.94 11.48 -7.23
C HIS A 267 2.17 12.36 -7.09
N VAL A 268 3.22 12.11 -7.87
CA VAL A 268 4.49 12.83 -7.80
C VAL A 268 4.55 13.90 -8.88
N ASP A 269 4.42 13.50 -10.14
CA ASP A 269 4.44 14.43 -11.28
C ASP A 269 3.15 15.25 -11.36
N GLN A 270 2.07 14.76 -10.73
CA GLN A 270 0.74 15.38 -10.75
C GLN A 270 0.29 15.68 -12.19
N LEU A 271 0.53 14.72 -13.08
CA LEU A 271 0.20 14.82 -14.48
C LEU A 271 -1.29 15.15 -14.62
N ALA A 272 -1.58 16.33 -15.16
CA ALA A 272 -2.95 16.84 -15.23
C ALA A 272 -3.87 15.85 -15.94
N GLU A 273 -5.14 15.81 -15.54
CA GLU A 273 -6.14 15.01 -16.24
C GLU A 273 -6.21 15.39 -17.72
N SER A 274 -6.53 14.39 -18.55
CA SER A 274 -6.72 14.61 -19.97
C SER A 274 -8.16 15.02 -20.25
N ASN A 275 -8.33 15.99 -21.15
CA ASN A 275 -9.64 16.26 -21.76
C ASN A 275 -9.92 15.30 -22.93
N LEU A 276 -8.93 14.50 -23.35
CA LEU A 276 -9.07 13.51 -24.42
C LEU A 276 -9.73 12.26 -23.85
N GLN A 277 -10.70 11.70 -24.58
CA GLN A 277 -11.32 10.43 -24.20
C GLN A 277 -10.44 9.26 -24.63
N GLY A 278 -10.25 8.29 -23.73
CA GLY A 278 -9.59 7.03 -24.03
C GLY A 278 -10.54 5.86 -23.81
N ILE A 279 -10.63 4.96 -24.78
CA ILE A 279 -11.37 3.71 -24.69
C ILE A 279 -10.35 2.57 -24.67
N PHE A 280 -10.47 1.69 -23.67
CA PHE A 280 -9.60 0.52 -23.50
C PHE A 280 -10.43 -0.75 -23.61
N HIS A 281 -10.08 -1.61 -24.57
CA HIS A 281 -10.71 -2.91 -24.75
C HIS A 281 -9.78 -4.00 -24.25
N LYS A 282 -10.22 -4.75 -23.24
CA LYS A 282 -9.44 -5.86 -22.68
C LYS A 282 -9.28 -6.97 -23.72
N ILE A 283 -8.05 -7.44 -23.89
CA ILE A 283 -7.66 -8.57 -24.73
C ILE A 283 -6.85 -9.57 -23.90
N GLU A 284 -6.50 -10.72 -24.49
CA GLU A 284 -5.60 -11.68 -23.84
C GLU A 284 -4.23 -11.01 -23.59
N GLY A 285 -3.81 -10.97 -22.33
CA GLY A 285 -2.52 -10.39 -21.94
C GLY A 285 -2.43 -8.86 -22.03
N GLY A 286 -3.54 -8.12 -22.14
CA GLY A 286 -3.46 -6.66 -22.16
C GLY A 286 -4.72 -5.94 -22.63
N TYR A 287 -4.51 -4.80 -23.30
CA TYR A 287 -5.56 -3.93 -23.80
C TYR A 287 -5.21 -3.43 -25.20
N THR A 288 -6.21 -3.32 -26.07
CA THR A 288 -6.15 -2.35 -27.18
C THR A 288 -6.72 -1.02 -26.71
N PHE A 289 -6.25 0.07 -27.28
CA PHE A 289 -6.77 1.39 -26.95
C PHE A 289 -7.07 2.23 -28.20
N GLU A 290 -8.03 3.12 -28.05
CA GLU A 290 -8.34 4.21 -28.96
C GLU A 290 -8.47 5.51 -28.16
N ILE A 291 -7.73 6.54 -28.57
CA ILE A 291 -7.77 7.87 -27.98
C ILE A 291 -8.09 8.85 -29.09
N CYS A 292 -9.20 9.56 -28.99
CA CYS A 292 -9.67 10.45 -30.06
C CYS A 292 -10.14 11.81 -29.51
N GLU A 293 -9.91 12.87 -30.28
CA GLU A 293 -10.49 14.21 -30.11
C GLU A 293 -11.45 14.54 -31.27
N GLU A 294 -12.40 15.46 -31.05
CA GLU A 294 -13.27 16.00 -32.11
C GLU A 294 -12.49 16.62 -33.30
N ASN A 295 -11.22 17.00 -33.10
CA ASN A 295 -10.36 17.64 -34.12
C ASN A 295 -9.50 16.67 -34.95
N ASN A 296 -9.87 15.40 -35.05
CA ASN A 296 -9.12 14.34 -35.76
C ASN A 296 -7.73 14.02 -35.18
N LYS A 297 -7.44 14.44 -33.94
CA LYS A 297 -6.28 13.93 -33.22
C LYS A 297 -6.64 12.55 -32.66
N CYS A 298 -5.96 11.53 -33.13
CA CYS A 298 -6.20 10.16 -32.69
C CYS A 298 -4.88 9.44 -32.37
N ALA A 299 -4.94 8.47 -31.46
CA ALA A 299 -3.94 7.44 -31.28
C ALA A 299 -4.60 6.07 -31.07
N THR A 300 -4.04 5.04 -31.67
CA THR A 300 -4.44 3.66 -31.48
C THR A 300 -3.22 2.79 -31.19
N GLY A 301 -3.44 1.68 -30.50
CA GLY A 301 -2.38 0.73 -30.24
C GLY A 301 -2.73 -0.30 -29.18
N THR A 302 -1.69 -0.83 -28.55
CA THR A 302 -1.78 -1.88 -27.55
C THR A 302 -0.98 -1.55 -26.29
N ILE A 303 -1.44 -2.10 -25.18
CA ILE A 303 -0.80 -2.06 -23.87
C ILE A 303 -0.77 -3.50 -23.37
N MET A 304 0.36 -4.16 -23.56
CA MET A 304 0.50 -5.59 -23.33
C MET A 304 1.33 -5.85 -22.10
N VAL A 305 0.87 -6.77 -21.26
CA VAL A 305 1.68 -7.35 -20.18
C VAL A 305 2.94 -7.94 -20.80
N ASP A 306 4.10 -7.65 -20.20
CA ASP A 306 5.37 -8.19 -20.65
C ASP A 306 5.54 -9.66 -20.21
N ALA A 307 6.68 -10.28 -20.54
CA ALA A 307 6.94 -11.68 -20.18
C ALA A 307 7.11 -11.92 -18.65
N SER A 308 7.37 -10.87 -17.87
CA SER A 308 7.51 -10.93 -16.42
C SER A 308 6.18 -10.80 -15.67
N ASP A 309 5.12 -10.32 -16.32
CA ASP A 309 3.85 -9.94 -15.68
C ASP A 309 3.99 -8.75 -14.70
N GLU A 310 5.13 -8.05 -14.71
CA GLU A 310 5.41 -6.93 -13.80
C GLU A 310 5.14 -5.54 -14.41
N ALA A 311 5.05 -5.46 -15.75
CA ALA A 311 4.87 -4.20 -16.46
C ALA A 311 4.06 -4.32 -17.74
N PHE A 312 3.46 -3.21 -18.14
CA PHE A 312 2.76 -3.08 -19.41
C PHE A 312 3.61 -2.32 -20.43
N VAL A 313 3.81 -2.93 -21.59
CA VAL A 313 4.50 -2.34 -22.74
C VAL A 313 3.51 -1.61 -23.62
N LEU A 314 3.66 -0.29 -23.72
CA LEU A 314 2.89 0.58 -24.60
C LEU A 314 3.46 0.51 -26.03
N LYS A 315 2.63 0.10 -26.98
CA LYS A 315 2.94 0.13 -28.42
C LYS A 315 1.89 0.96 -29.13
N VAL A 316 2.33 2.07 -29.72
CA VAL A 316 1.48 2.97 -30.50
C VAL A 316 1.60 2.58 -31.96
N GLU A 317 0.47 2.29 -32.61
CA GLU A 317 0.43 1.83 -34.02
C GLU A 317 0.21 3.00 -34.97
N GLU A 318 -0.78 3.83 -34.68
CA GLU A 318 -1.06 5.07 -35.40
C GLU A 318 -1.25 6.19 -34.39
N THR A 319 -0.62 7.36 -34.61
CA THR A 319 -0.82 8.50 -33.71
C THR A 319 -0.58 9.85 -34.38
N THR A 320 -1.36 10.82 -33.93
CA THR A 320 -1.14 12.27 -34.11
C THR A 320 -0.97 12.99 -32.76
N LEU A 321 -1.07 12.22 -31.67
CA LEU A 321 -0.83 12.65 -30.30
C LEU A 321 0.64 12.46 -29.93
N SER A 322 1.15 13.37 -29.12
CA SER A 322 2.41 13.18 -28.40
C SER A 322 2.29 12.05 -27.36
N THR A 323 3.39 11.39 -27.04
CA THR A 323 3.41 10.39 -25.98
C THR A 323 3.03 10.98 -24.63
N TYR A 324 3.33 12.26 -24.37
CA TYR A 324 2.85 12.98 -23.20
C TYR A 324 1.31 13.03 -23.13
N GLU A 325 0.63 13.40 -24.23
CA GLU A 325 -0.84 13.39 -24.31
C GLU A 325 -1.42 12.00 -24.09
N ILE A 326 -0.78 10.95 -24.62
CA ILE A 326 -1.18 9.55 -24.39
C ILE A 326 -1.06 9.20 -22.91
N LEU A 327 0.07 9.52 -22.26
CA LEU A 327 0.28 9.27 -20.83
C LEU A 327 -0.78 9.96 -19.96
N LYS A 328 -1.19 11.20 -20.28
CA LYS A 328 -2.30 11.86 -19.58
C LYS A 328 -3.60 11.06 -19.64
N VAL A 329 -3.89 10.46 -20.79
CA VAL A 329 -5.08 9.62 -20.98
C VAL A 329 -4.95 8.32 -20.20
N LEU A 330 -3.78 7.68 -20.20
CA LEU A 330 -3.53 6.49 -19.38
C LEU A 330 -3.71 6.79 -17.89
N VAL A 331 -3.14 7.90 -17.42
CA VAL A 331 -3.31 8.38 -16.04
C VAL A 331 -4.78 8.58 -15.70
N THR A 332 -5.60 9.09 -16.63
CA THR A 332 -7.00 9.40 -16.34
C THR A 332 -7.92 8.18 -16.43
N TYR A 333 -7.72 7.32 -17.43
CA TYR A 333 -8.72 6.33 -17.85
C TYR A 333 -8.25 4.88 -17.87
N PHE A 334 -6.94 4.61 -17.74
CA PHE A 334 -6.45 3.23 -17.80
C PHE A 334 -6.98 2.42 -16.60
N PRO A 335 -7.56 1.23 -16.82
CA PRO A 335 -8.16 0.44 -15.75
C PRO A 335 -7.16 0.01 -14.66
N GLU A 336 -5.91 -0.28 -15.04
CA GLU A 336 -4.88 -0.74 -14.12
C GLU A 336 -4.20 0.46 -13.44
N THR A 337 -4.85 0.98 -12.39
CA THR A 337 -4.45 2.24 -11.78
C THR A 337 -3.02 2.27 -11.23
N GLN A 338 -2.43 1.15 -10.86
CA GLN A 338 -1.06 1.13 -10.31
C GLN A 338 -0.04 0.55 -11.30
N ALA A 339 -0.40 0.45 -12.59
CA ALA A 339 0.45 -0.18 -13.59
C ALA A 339 1.82 0.50 -13.74
N SER A 340 2.86 -0.33 -13.80
CA SER A 340 4.15 0.03 -14.37
C SER A 340 4.03 0.09 -15.90
N ILE A 341 4.51 1.17 -16.50
CA ILE A 341 4.41 1.41 -17.95
C ILE A 341 5.80 1.51 -18.57
N VAL A 342 5.99 0.78 -19.65
CA VAL A 342 7.16 0.83 -20.51
C VAL A 342 6.78 1.51 -21.81
N LEU A 343 7.60 2.45 -22.24
CA LEU A 343 7.37 3.21 -23.45
C LEU A 343 8.68 3.36 -24.25
N PRO A 344 8.60 3.56 -25.57
CA PRO A 344 9.77 3.92 -26.37
C PRO A 344 10.48 5.15 -25.79
N TYR A 345 11.80 5.21 -25.93
CA TYR A 345 12.57 6.36 -25.45
C TYR A 345 12.24 7.64 -26.24
N GLU A 346 11.96 8.71 -25.50
CA GLU A 346 11.79 10.05 -26.05
C GLU A 346 12.54 11.06 -25.17
N SER A 347 13.59 11.67 -25.73
CA SER A 347 14.44 12.60 -24.98
C SER A 347 13.69 13.81 -24.43
N GLU A 348 12.60 14.23 -25.10
CA GLU A 348 11.78 15.36 -24.66
C GLU A 348 11.00 15.03 -23.38
N LEU A 349 10.63 13.76 -23.16
CA LEU A 349 9.95 13.31 -21.94
C LEU A 349 10.90 13.15 -20.75
N VAL A 350 12.18 12.86 -21.02
CA VAL A 350 13.20 12.76 -19.98
C VAL A 350 13.36 14.12 -19.30
N GLY A 351 12.94 14.21 -18.03
CA GLY A 351 12.93 15.44 -17.25
C GLY A 351 11.58 16.16 -17.18
N GLN A 352 10.58 15.73 -17.95
CA GLN A 352 9.18 16.16 -17.77
C GLN A 352 8.41 15.22 -16.83
N ILE A 353 8.79 13.95 -16.80
CA ILE A 353 8.20 12.92 -15.94
C ILE A 353 9.30 12.18 -15.18
N GLY A 354 8.95 11.64 -14.01
CA GLY A 354 9.81 10.69 -13.33
C GLY A 354 9.84 9.35 -14.06
N CYS A 355 11.04 8.94 -14.49
CA CYS A 355 11.24 7.69 -15.20
C CYS A 355 12.65 7.12 -14.99
N ILE A 356 12.80 5.83 -15.26
CA ILE A 356 14.09 5.15 -15.42
C ILE A 356 14.31 4.87 -16.91
N VAL A 357 15.51 5.13 -17.42
CA VAL A 357 15.85 4.94 -18.84
C VAL A 357 16.63 3.65 -19.03
N GLY A 358 16.23 2.86 -20.04
CA GLY A 358 16.90 1.63 -20.45
C GLY A 358 17.92 1.87 -21.57
N LEU A 359 19.06 1.17 -21.50
CA LEU A 359 20.20 1.21 -22.44
C LEU A 359 20.98 2.55 -22.46
N GLN A 360 21.67 2.83 -21.35
CA GLN A 360 22.42 4.06 -21.12
C GLN A 360 23.67 4.23 -22.03
N ASP A 361 24.28 3.14 -22.50
CA ASP A 361 25.50 3.14 -23.34
C ASP A 361 25.34 3.85 -24.70
N LEU A 362 24.10 4.11 -25.14
CA LEU A 362 23.79 4.85 -26.37
C LEU A 362 23.52 6.34 -26.14
N ILE A 363 23.22 6.76 -24.91
CA ILE A 363 22.83 8.13 -24.57
C ILE A 363 24.07 8.98 -24.23
N GLU A 364 25.08 8.42 -23.58
CA GLU A 364 26.31 9.14 -23.20
C GLU A 364 27.36 9.23 -24.34
N LYS A 365 27.06 8.71 -25.53
CA LYS A 365 27.93 8.77 -26.73
C LYS A 365 27.51 9.80 -27.78
N LYS A 366 26.55 10.67 -27.49
CA LYS A 366 26.21 11.86 -28.29
C LYS A 366 26.44 13.12 -27.48
#